data_AF-A0A4P7C668-F1
#
_entry.id   AF-A0A4P7C668-F1
#
_cell.length_a   1.000
_cell.length_b   1.000
_cell.length_c   1.000
_cell.angle_alpha   90.00
_cell.angle_beta   90.00
_cell.angle_gamma   90.00
#
_symmetry.space_group_name_H-M   'P 1'
#
loop_
_entity.id
_entity.type
_entity.pdbx_description
1 polymer ?
#
loop_
_entity_poly.entity_id
_entity_poly.type
_entity_poly.pdbx_seq_one_letter_code
_entity_poly.pdbx_strand_id
1 'polypeptide(L)'
;MGCGLNHKALWEITAREVWNNRQVFTSHPDDDIHTALQAMSEHRILVTDGNGHLEGILSADDIVACSEKGASGRKAPELSYEDTIGMLKTVCNHH
;
A
#
# COMPACT_ATOMS: atom_id res chain seq x y z
N MET A 1 9.06 17.19 -0.21
CA MET A 1 10.00 18.30 0.10
C MET A 1 9.78 18.72 1.55
N GLY A 2 10.76 18.47 2.44
CA GLY A 2 10.66 18.71 3.90
C GLY A 2 11.42 19.93 4.41
N CYS A 3 11.92 20.78 3.51
CA CYS A 3 12.62 22.02 3.83
C CYS A 3 11.61 23.10 4.26
N GLY A 4 10.97 22.92 5.42
CA GLY A 4 10.03 23.92 5.93
C GLY A 4 9.07 23.46 7.01
N LEU A 5 9.30 22.33 7.69
CA LEU A 5 8.57 22.07 8.94
C LEU A 5 9.12 22.99 10.03
N ASN A 6 8.61 24.23 10.08
CA ASN A 6 8.71 25.15 11.20
C ASN A 6 10.10 25.74 11.53
N HIS A 7 11.00 25.91 10.55
CA HIS A 7 12.34 26.51 10.75
C HIS A 7 13.21 25.81 11.81
N LYS A 8 12.91 24.54 12.14
CA LYS A 8 13.69 23.73 13.07
C LYS A 8 14.84 23.02 12.37
N ALA A 9 15.88 22.68 13.11
CA ALA A 9 16.91 21.80 12.58
C ALA A 9 16.33 20.38 12.36
N LEU A 10 16.85 19.65 11.36
CA LEU A 10 16.30 18.35 10.97
C LEU A 10 16.23 17.33 12.11
N TRP A 11 17.19 17.36 13.05
CA TRP A 11 17.24 16.46 14.20
C TRP A 11 16.23 16.82 15.31
N GLU A 12 15.62 18.01 15.23
CA GLU A 12 14.60 18.48 16.18
C GLU A 12 13.17 18.18 15.68
N ILE A 13 13.04 17.72 14.43
CA ILE A 13 11.76 17.34 13.84
C ILE A 13 11.41 15.92 14.31
N THR A 14 10.31 15.80 15.03
CA THR A 14 9.81 14.49 15.49
C THR A 14 9.04 13.77 14.39
N ALA A 15 9.02 12.43 14.43
CA ALA A 15 8.20 11.62 13.52
C ALA A 15 6.71 12.01 13.59
N ARG A 16 6.22 12.45 14.75
CA ARG A 16 4.84 12.96 14.92
C ARG A 16 4.58 14.22 14.09
N GLU A 17 5.53 15.15 14.05
CA GLU A 17 5.42 16.37 13.25
C GLU A 17 5.45 16.07 11.75
N VAL A 18 6.24 15.08 11.32
CA VAL A 18 6.26 14.62 9.92
C VAL A 18 4.97 13.89 9.55
N TRP A 19 4.47 13.03 10.45
CA TRP A 19 3.26 12.23 10.25
C TRP A 19 2.01 13.09 10.09
N ASN A 20 1.94 14.22 10.82
CA ASN A 20 0.85 15.20 10.75
C ASN A 20 -0.57 14.59 10.79
N ASN A 21 -0.76 13.58 11.64
CA ASN A 21 -2.02 12.81 11.77
C ASN A 21 -2.60 12.30 10.44
N ARG A 22 -1.75 12.04 9.44
CA ARG A 22 -2.16 11.43 8.18
C ARG A 22 -2.76 10.05 8.47
N GLN A 23 -3.75 9.64 7.68
CA GLN A 23 -4.40 8.36 7.87
C GLN A 23 -3.44 7.22 7.54
N VAL A 24 -3.33 6.22 8.42
CA VAL A 24 -2.68 4.93 8.13
C VAL A 24 -3.71 4.03 7.48
N PHE A 25 -3.34 3.36 6.38
CA PHE A 25 -4.15 2.29 5.81
C PHE A 25 -3.66 0.94 6.32
N THR A 26 -4.58 0.13 6.85
CA THR A 26 -4.32 -1.19 7.41
C THR A 26 -5.21 -2.23 6.75
N SER A 27 -4.73 -3.45 6.58
CA SER A 27 -5.51 -4.62 6.11
C SER A 27 -5.19 -5.84 6.97
N HIS A 28 -6.09 -6.82 6.99
CA HIS A 28 -5.88 -8.11 7.63
C HIS A 28 -5.25 -9.11 6.64
N PRO A 29 -4.43 -10.08 7.10
CA PRO A 29 -3.87 -11.13 6.23
C PRO A 29 -4.90 -11.94 5.43
N ASP A 30 -6.10 -12.09 6.00
CA ASP A 30 -7.21 -12.82 5.39
C ASP A 30 -8.12 -11.95 4.51
N ASP A 31 -7.83 -10.64 4.41
CA ASP A 31 -8.59 -9.75 3.53
C ASP A 31 -8.35 -10.10 2.06
N ASP A 32 -9.39 -9.93 1.26
CA ASP A 32 -9.29 -10.09 -0.19
C ASP A 32 -8.30 -9.07 -0.78
N ILE A 33 -7.39 -9.56 -1.62
CA ILE A 33 -6.33 -8.74 -2.23
C ILE A 33 -6.88 -7.56 -3.02
N HIS A 34 -8.06 -7.67 -3.63
CA HIS A 34 -8.66 -6.57 -4.37
C HIS A 34 -9.09 -5.42 -3.47
N THR A 35 -9.46 -5.70 -2.21
CA THR A 35 -9.72 -4.66 -1.20
C THR A 35 -8.44 -3.88 -0.90
N ALA A 36 -7.32 -4.59 -0.77
CA ALA A 36 -6.02 -3.96 -0.60
C ALA A 36 -5.61 -3.16 -1.85
N LEU A 37 -5.86 -3.65 -3.08
CA LEU A 37 -5.59 -2.92 -4.32
C LEU A 37 -6.36 -1.59 -4.41
N GLN A 38 -7.60 -1.53 -3.90
CA GLN A 38 -8.39 -0.29 -3.85
C GLN A 38 -7.87 0.69 -2.79
N ALA A 39 -7.42 0.17 -1.63
CA ALA A 39 -6.83 0.98 -0.57
C ALA A 39 -5.42 1.47 -0.93
N MET A 40 -4.77 0.81 -1.88
CA MET A 40 -3.45 1.14 -2.38
C MET A 40 -3.48 2.38 -3.27
N SER A 41 -3.49 3.56 -2.63
CA SER A 41 -2.99 4.79 -3.26
C SER A 41 -1.46 4.85 -3.10
N GLU A 42 -0.80 5.99 -3.35
CA GLU A 42 0.67 6.19 -3.27
C GLU A 42 1.38 5.62 -1.99
N HIS A 43 0.63 5.12 -1.01
CA HIS A 43 1.09 4.65 0.29
C HIS A 43 1.09 3.12 0.38
N ARG A 44 2.08 2.58 1.10
CA ARG A 44 2.16 1.16 1.46
C ARG A 44 1.09 0.83 2.51
N ILE A 45 0.53 -0.37 2.45
CA ILE A 45 -0.51 -0.82 3.39
C ILE A 45 0.15 -1.61 4.51
N LEU A 46 -0.20 -1.31 5.76
CA LEU A 46 0.23 -2.11 6.90
C LEU A 46 -0.68 -3.34 7.03
N VAL A 47 -0.10 -4.51 7.19
CA VAL A 47 -0.87 -5.73 7.46
C VAL A 47 -0.87 -5.96 8.97
N THR A 48 -2.06 -5.99 9.58
CA THR A 48 -2.21 -6.14 11.03
C THR A 48 -3.12 -7.32 11.38
N ASP A 49 -2.83 -7.99 12.50
CA ASP A 49 -3.71 -9.00 13.07
C ASP A 49 -5.01 -8.38 13.63
N GLY A 50 -5.98 -9.22 13.99
CA GLY A 50 -7.23 -8.80 14.64
C GLY A 50 -7.07 -8.12 16.02
N ASN A 51 -5.85 -8.07 16.58
CA ASN A 51 -5.52 -7.38 17.83
C ASN A 51 -4.75 -6.07 17.60
N GLY A 52 -4.50 -5.69 16.34
CA GLY A 52 -3.76 -4.48 15.96
C GLY A 52 -2.23 -4.62 16.00
N HIS A 53 -1.69 -5.83 16.08
CA HIS A 53 -0.26 -6.07 15.93
C HIS A 53 0.14 -6.06 14.46
N LEU A 54 1.27 -5.41 14.14
CA LEU A 54 1.82 -5.38 12.79
C LEU A 54 2.41 -6.74 12.42
N GLU A 55 1.87 -7.37 11.38
CA GLU A 55 2.38 -8.62 10.81
C GLU A 55 3.24 -8.39 9.57
N GLY A 56 3.03 -7.28 8.85
CA GLY A 56 3.80 -7.01 7.64
C GLY A 56 3.46 -5.70 6.95
N ILE A 57 4.03 -5.51 5.77
CA ILE A 57 3.76 -4.38 4.88
C ILE A 57 3.50 -4.95 3.49
N LEU A 58 2.41 -4.51 2.86
CA LEU A 58 2.10 -4.81 1.47
C LEU A 58 2.48 -3.60 0.60
N SER A 59 3.34 -3.83 -0.38
CA SER A 59 3.84 -2.82 -1.32
C SER A 59 3.50 -3.14 -2.78
N ALA A 60 3.66 -2.15 -3.66
CA ALA A 60 3.31 -2.30 -5.06
C ALA A 60 4.19 -3.35 -5.75
N ASP A 61 5.45 -3.44 -5.33
CA ASP A 61 6.41 -4.44 -5.82
C ASP A 61 5.95 -5.86 -5.46
N ASP A 62 5.37 -6.06 -4.27
CA ASP A 62 4.83 -7.35 -3.85
C ASP A 62 3.65 -7.77 -4.74
N ILE A 63 2.76 -6.83 -5.08
CA ILE A 63 1.64 -7.06 -6.00
C ILE A 63 2.13 -7.41 -7.40
N VAL A 64 3.11 -6.67 -7.92
CA VAL A 64 3.70 -6.99 -9.23
C VAL A 64 4.35 -8.37 -9.22
N ALA A 65 5.11 -8.72 -8.17
CA ALA A 65 5.81 -9.99 -8.05
C ALA A 65 4.88 -11.20 -7.94
N CYS A 66 3.75 -11.04 -7.27
CA CYS A 66 2.77 -12.12 -7.05
C CYS A 66 1.70 -12.23 -8.14
N SER A 67 1.64 -11.27 -9.07
CA SER A 67 0.64 -11.28 -10.14
C SER A 67 0.90 -12.40 -11.16
N GLU A 68 -0.18 -13.02 -11.65
CA GLU A 68 -0.08 -14.12 -12.61
C GLU A 68 -0.89 -13.84 -13.88
N LYS A 69 -0.46 -14.48 -14.98
CA LYS A 69 -1.21 -14.44 -16.24
C LYS A 69 -2.53 -15.18 -16.07
N GLY A 70 -3.65 -14.51 -16.35
CA GLY A 70 -4.94 -15.17 -16.48
C GLY A 70 -4.85 -16.32 -17.50
N ALA A 71 -4.94 -17.56 -17.02
CA ALA A 71 -4.82 -18.73 -17.87
C ALA A 71 -6.17 -19.07 -18.51
N SER A 72 -6.21 -19.13 -19.84
CA SER A 72 -7.36 -19.67 -20.58
C SER A 72 -7.51 -21.17 -20.27
N GLY A 73 -8.37 -21.52 -19.31
CA GLY A 73 -8.70 -22.90 -18.96
C GLY A 73 -8.23 -23.41 -17.58
N ARG A 74 -7.60 -22.57 -16.75
CA ARG A 74 -7.38 -22.87 -15.31
C ARG A 74 -8.17 -21.88 -14.44
N LYS A 75 -8.34 -22.23 -13.16
CA LYS A 75 -8.97 -21.36 -12.15
C LYS A 75 -8.33 -19.98 -12.24
N ALA A 76 -9.15 -18.92 -12.27
CA ALA A 76 -8.64 -17.55 -12.36
C ALA A 76 -7.66 -17.31 -11.19
N PRO A 77 -6.50 -16.67 -11.46
CA PRO A 77 -5.56 -16.30 -10.40
C PRO A 77 -6.25 -15.33 -9.45
N GLU A 78 -5.90 -15.39 -8.16
CA GLU A 78 -6.40 -14.43 -7.15
C GLU A 78 -5.90 -13.01 -7.45
N LEU A 79 -4.77 -12.87 -8.14
CA LEU A 79 -4.25 -11.59 -8.59
C LEU A 79 -3.78 -11.68 -10.04
N SER A 80 -4.50 -11.02 -10.95
CA SER A 80 -4.16 -11.01 -12.37
C SER A 80 -3.24 -9.84 -12.76
N TYR A 81 -2.60 -9.96 -13.92
CA TYR A 81 -1.91 -8.83 -14.54
C TYR A 81 -2.84 -7.64 -14.84
N GLU A 82 -4.11 -7.89 -15.15
CA GLU A 82 -5.06 -6.80 -15.41
C GLU A 82 -5.35 -6.01 -14.12
N ASP A 83 -5.51 -6.70 -12.99
CA ASP A 83 -5.69 -6.07 -11.67
C ASP A 83 -4.47 -5.24 -11.27
N THR A 84 -3.28 -5.79 -11.50
CA THR A 84 -2.00 -5.13 -11.20
C THR A 84 -1.83 -3.85 -12.02
N ILE A 85 -2.11 -3.91 -13.34
CA ILE A 85 -2.05 -2.73 -14.22
C ILE A 85 -3.15 -1.71 -13.85
N GLY A 86 -4.32 -2.18 -13.43
CA GLY A 86 -5.39 -1.33 -12.91
C GLY A 86 -4.92 -0.54 -11.68
N MET A 87 -4.34 -1.22 -10.69
CA MET A 87 -3.77 -0.60 -9.50
C MET A 87 -2.66 0.40 -9.86
N LEU A 88 -1.71 0.00 -10.71
CA LEU A 88 -0.59 0.87 -11.10
C LEU A 88 -1.07 2.13 -11.82
N LYS A 89 -2.12 2.05 -12.65
CA LYS A 89 -2.73 3.24 -13.25
C LYS A 89 -3.29 4.18 -12.19
N THR A 90 -3.99 3.65 -11.19
CA THR A 90 -4.51 4.45 -10.08
C THR A 90 -3.39 5.16 -9.32
N VAL A 91 -2.32 4.44 -8.97
CA VAL A 91 -1.15 5.02 -8.29
C VAL A 91 -0.48 6.11 -9.13
N CYS A 92 -0.24 5.85 -10.42
CA CYS A 92 0.43 6.80 -11.31
C CYS A 92 -0.42 8.03 -11.67
N ASN A 93 -1.75 7.93 -11.62
CA ASN A 93 -2.65 9.04 -11.95
C ASN A 93 -2.86 10.02 -10.77
N HIS A 94 -2.27 9.74 -9.61
CA HIS A 94 -2.30 10.62 -8.43
C HIS A 94 -1.09 11.59 -8.36
N HIS A 95 -0.20 11.58 -9.35
CA HIS A 95 0.94 12.49 -9.50
C HIS A 95 0.67 13.67 -10.44
#